data_AF-A0A935H3F9-F1
#
_entry.id   AF-A0A935H3F9-F1
#
_cell.length_a   1.000
_cell.length_b   1.000
_cell.length_c   1.000
_cell.angle_alpha   90.00
_cell.angle_beta   90.00
_cell.angle_gamma   90.00
#
_symmetry.space_group_name_H-M   'P 1'
#
loop_
_entity.id
_entity.type
_entity.pdbx_description
1 polymer ?
#
loop_
_entity_poly.entity_id
_entity_poly.type
_entity_poly.pdbx_seq_one_letter_code
_entity_poly.pdbx_strand_id
1 'polypeptide(L)' 'MGFRSKSCQRVYRLLQLVWRIKTGLWRLLSPATIWRWSRDPSHEFPKPFKIGAHTTVWDASQVEDFLRKQREGA' A
#
# COMPACT_ATOMS: atom_id res chain seq x y z
N MET A 1 5.83 -0.07 35.25
CA MET A 1 6.54 -0.08 33.95
C MET A 1 5.51 -0.04 32.82
N GLY A 2 5.41 1.07 32.09
CA GLY A 2 4.53 1.17 30.93
C GLY A 2 5.25 0.70 29.66
N PHE A 3 4.96 -0.51 29.19
CA PHE A 3 5.23 -0.88 27.80
C PHE A 3 4.26 -0.08 26.94
N ARG A 4 4.67 1.14 26.57
CA ARG A 4 4.05 1.85 25.45
C ARG A 4 4.26 0.99 24.22
N SER A 5 3.27 0.16 23.90
CA SER A 5 3.13 -0.48 22.61
C SER A 5 3.24 0.63 21.57
N LYS A 6 4.43 0.77 20.98
CA LYS A 6 4.58 1.57 19.78
C LYS A 6 3.58 0.97 18.82
N SER A 7 2.57 1.74 18.44
CA SER A 7 1.60 1.40 17.42
C SER A 7 2.40 0.78 16.28
N CYS A 8 2.32 -0.55 16.15
CA CYS A 8 3.09 -1.29 15.16
C CYS A 8 2.53 -0.84 13.82
N GLN A 9 3.13 0.22 13.25
CA GLN A 9 2.65 0.82 12.03
C GLN A 9 2.83 -0.24 10.95
N ARG A 10 1.72 -0.88 10.58
CA ARG A 10 1.74 -2.01 9.67
C ARG A 10 2.09 -1.45 8.31
N VAL A 11 3.17 -1.97 7.73
CA VAL A 11 3.64 -1.52 6.42
C VAL A 11 3.56 -2.69 5.45
N TYR A 12 3.21 -2.39 4.21
CA TYR A 12 3.23 -3.35 3.12
C TYR A 12 4.46 -3.13 2.26
N ARG A 13 5.23 -4.20 2.06
CA ARG A 13 6.22 -4.26 0.98
C ARG A 13 5.49 -4.43 -0.36
N LEU A 14 6.18 -4.10 -1.46
CA LEU A 14 5.63 -4.23 -2.82
C LEU A 14 4.92 -5.58 -3.06
N LEU A 15 5.55 -6.72 -2.75
CA LEU A 15 4.93 -8.04 -2.96
C LEU A 15 3.71 -8.28 -2.07
N GLN A 16 3.72 -7.81 -0.82
CA GLN A 16 2.57 -7.92 0.09
C GLN A 16 1.41 -7.03 -0.38
N LEU A 17 1.74 -5.85 -0.88
CA LEU A 17 0.79 -4.90 -1.45
C LEU A 17 0.13 -5.47 -2.71
N VAL A 18 0.94 -6.01 -3.65
CA VAL A 18 0.43 -6.73 -4.83
C VAL A 18 -0.54 -7.82 -4.40
N TRP A 19 -0.17 -8.63 -3.42
CA TRP A 19 -1.02 -9.73 -2.95
C TRP A 19 -2.33 -9.23 -2.33
N ARG A 20 -2.28 -8.14 -1.54
CA ARG A 20 -3.46 -7.55 -0.89
C ARG A 20 -4.44 -6.96 -1.89
N ILE A 21 -3.93 -6.31 -2.94
CA ILE A 21 -4.69 -5.71 -4.04
C ILE A 21 -5.27 -6.78 -4.97
N LYS A 22 -4.73 -8.01 -4.97
CA LYS A 22 -5.08 -9.10 -5.90
C LYS A 22 -6.48 -9.71 -5.71
N THR A 23 -7.31 -9.18 -4.81
CA THR A 23 -8.67 -9.69 -4.57
C THR A 23 -9.66 -9.11 -5.58
N GLY A 24 -10.13 -9.94 -6.52
CA GLY A 24 -11.25 -9.63 -7.42
C GLY A 24 -10.81 -9.30 -8.84
N LEU A 25 -10.84 -8.01 -9.21
CA LEU A 25 -10.75 -7.53 -10.60
C LEU A 25 -9.32 -7.28 -11.10
N TRP A 26 -8.35 -7.19 -10.18
CA TRP A 26 -7.01 -6.67 -10.46
C TRP A 26 -5.93 -7.74 -10.57
N ARG A 27 -6.33 -8.96 -10.98
CA ARG A 27 -5.46 -10.14 -11.06
C ARG A 27 -4.26 -9.98 -12.01
N LEU A 28 -4.30 -8.98 -12.90
CA LEU A 28 -3.25 -8.66 -13.88
C LEU A 28 -2.30 -7.53 -13.43
N LEU A 29 -2.47 -6.97 -12.22
CA LEU A 29 -1.56 -5.92 -11.75
C LEU A 29 -0.17 -6.49 -11.45
N SER A 30 0.79 -6.10 -12.27
CA SER A 30 2.20 -6.35 -12.04
C SER A 30 2.76 -5.36 -11.02
N PRO A 31 3.87 -5.70 -10.32
CA PRO A 31 4.54 -4.76 -9.41
C PRO A 31 4.90 -3.42 -10.08
N ALA A 32 5.19 -3.44 -11.39
CA ALA A 32 5.44 -2.25 -12.19
C ALA A 32 4.24 -1.28 -12.24
N THR A 33 3.00 -1.80 -12.26
CA THR A 33 1.81 -0.95 -12.27
C THR A 33 1.64 -0.21 -10.95
N ILE A 34 1.92 -0.86 -9.82
CA ILE A 34 1.90 -0.21 -8.51
C ILE A 34 2.94 0.91 -8.45
N TRP A 35 4.14 0.67 -8.98
CA TRP A 35 5.16 1.72 -9.08
C TRP A 35 4.72 2.89 -9.96
N ARG A 36 4.01 2.62 -11.06
CA ARG A 36 3.46 3.69 -11.91
C ARG A 36 2.42 4.52 -11.15
N TRP A 37 1.45 3.89 -10.50
CA TRP A 37 0.44 4.60 -9.69
C TRP A 37 1.07 5.38 -8.55
N SER A 38 2.06 4.78 -7.89
CA SER A 38 2.76 5.41 -6.78
C SER A 38 3.62 6.61 -7.21
N ARG A 39 3.96 6.72 -8.49
CA ARG A 39 4.66 7.87 -9.09
C ARG A 39 3.72 8.89 -9.71
N ASP A 40 2.53 8.46 -10.11
CA ASP A 40 1.55 9.30 -10.77
C ASP A 40 0.84 10.17 -9.71
N PRO A 41 1.06 11.49 -9.70
CA PRO A 41 0.51 12.37 -8.66
C PRO A 41 -1.00 12.56 -8.79
N SER A 42 -1.60 12.20 -9.93
CA SER A 42 -3.03 12.27 -10.18
C SER A 42 -3.78 11.04 -9.70
N HIS A 43 -3.06 9.98 -9.29
CA HIS A 43 -3.65 8.77 -8.76
C HIS A 43 -3.82 8.88 -7.24
N GLU A 44 -4.98 8.52 -6.71
CA GLU A 44 -5.27 8.50 -5.26
C GLU A 44 -4.47 7.43 -4.48
N PHE A 45 -3.46 6.83 -5.10
CA PHE A 45 -2.67 5.76 -4.49
C PHE A 45 -1.69 6.33 -3.46
N PRO A 46 -1.51 5.65 -2.31
CA PRO A 46 -0.56 6.10 -1.29
C PRO A 46 0.87 6.17 -1.83
N LYS A 47 1.57 7.24 -1.44
CA LYS A 47 2.97 7.44 -1.82
C LYS A 47 3.87 6.42 -1.11
N PRO A 48 4.94 5.96 -1.78
CA PRO A 48 5.86 5.02 -1.18
C PRO A 48 6.80 5.77 -0.24
N PHE A 49 7.19 5.15 0.87
CA PHE A 49 8.26 5.68 1.72
C PHE A 49 9.32 4.63 1.97
N LYS A 50 10.55 5.09 2.20
CA LYS A 50 11.70 4.23 2.45
C LYS A 50 11.89 4.06 3.95
N ILE A 51 11.99 2.81 4.40
CA ILE A 51 12.34 2.47 5.79
C ILE A 51 13.81 2.01 5.93
N GLY A 52 14.53 1.95 4.82
CA GLY A 52 15.95 1.60 4.77
C GLY A 52 16.53 1.80 3.37
N ALA A 53 17.84 1.56 3.21
CA ALA A 53 18.58 1.85 1.97
C ALA A 53 17.95 1.25 0.71
N HIS A 54 17.36 0.05 0.81
CA HIS A 54 16.77 -0.69 -0.32
C HIS A 54 15.32 -1.12 -0.09
N THR A 55 14.67 -0.65 1.00
CA THR A 55 13.34 -1.12 1.36
C THR A 55 12.32 0.00 1.20
N THR A 56 11.50 -0.11 0.15
CA THR A 56 10.36 0.76 -0.08
C THR A 56 9.08 0.07 0.37
N VAL A 57 8.28 0.79 1.15
CA VAL A 57 7.05 0.30 1.75
C VAL A 57 5.93 1.32 1.61
N TRP A 58 4.71 0.85 1.83
CA TRP A 58 3.49 1.65 1.88
C TRP A 58 2.84 1.48 3.26
N ASP A 59 2.16 2.52 3.72
CA ASP A 59 1.41 2.48 4.98
C ASP A 59 0.16 1.63 4.78
N ALA A 60 -0.05 0.63 5.65
CA ALA A 60 -1.20 -0.26 5.51
C ALA A 60 -2.53 0.48 5.65
N SER A 61 -2.61 1.47 6.54
CA SER A 61 -3.85 2.20 6.80
C SER A 61 -4.29 2.99 5.57
N GLN A 62 -3.34 3.66 4.89
CA GLN A 62 -3.65 4.39 3.66
C GLN A 62 -4.04 3.45 2.51
N VAL A 63 -3.39 2.30 2.41
CA VAL A 63 -3.74 1.28 1.40
C VAL A 63 -5.13 0.72 1.66
N GLU A 64 -5.49 0.42 2.90
CA GLU A 64 -6.82 -0.09 3.23
C GLU A 64 -7.91 0.97 3.04
N ASP A 65 -7.64 2.24 3.34
CA ASP A 65 -8.55 3.35 3.04
C ASP A 65 -8.80 3.49 1.52
N PHE A 66 -7.73 3.45 0.72
CA PHE A 66 -7.82 3.47 -0.74
C PHE A 66 -8.62 2.28 -1.28
N LEU A 67 -8.34 1.07 -0.79
CA LEU A 67 -9.06 -0.14 -1.18
C LEU A 67 -10.54 -0.08 -0.81
N ARG A 68 -10.87 0.48 0.36
CA ARG A 68 -12.24 0.70 0.79
C ARG A 68 -12.96 1.67 -0.15
N LYS A 69 -12.39 2.84 -0.43
CA LYS A 69 -12.93 3.82 -1.39
C LYS A 69 -13.18 3.22 -2.77
N GLN A 70 -12.23 2.44 -3.29
CA GLN A 70 -12.36 1.77 -4.59
C GLN A 70 -13.45 0.69 -4.61
N ARG A 71 -13.77 0.08 -3.46
CA ARG A 71 -14.86 -0.88 -3.33
C ARG A 71 -16.22 -0.20 -3.15
N GLU A 72 -16.25 0.98 -2.55
CA GLU A 72 -17.48 1.78 -2.36
C GLU A 72 -17.85 2.62 -3.59
N GLY A 73 -16.88 2.95 -4.44
CA GLY A 73 -17.08 3.70 -5.69
C GLY A 73 -17.40 2.84 -6.93
N ALA A 74 -17.75 1.57 -6.75
CA ALA A 74 -18.06 0.62 -7.82
C ALA A 74 -19.54 0.23 -7.84
#